data_AF-A0AAX2KR47-F1
#
_entry.id   AF-A0AAX2KR47-F1
#
_cell.length_a   1.000
_cell.length_b   1.000
_cell.length_c   1.000
_cell.angle_alpha   90.00
_cell.angle_beta   90.00
_cell.angle_gamma   90.00
#
_symmetry.space_group_name_H-M   'P 1'
#
loop_
_entity.id
_entity.type
_entity.pdbx_description
1 polymer ?
#
loop_
_entity_poly.entity_id
_entity_poly.type
_entity_poly.pdbx_seq_one_letter_code
_entity_poly.pdbx_strand_id
1 'polypeptide(L)'
;MPKDGTYTIEFKIAAINDNSFVNADVYRKKFTGTKGYNPIFIDFSVVPEEVLGEGWQANERGVYVSITVTTEEEIPLKQIHISSISFYNSIEELQNDEVVTIGCITEYGGDMTMDVADSVCFGAKYDPSSASITRTFTGGKTSGNYWLLNPFMRRGDLSKGWTVVKEKDKVRELTIDGRRYGYILLNGLSKQECSFSKALVASECNFTDAELTKVNLPDVAVLNEKQYQIIKHGEYDGYLIVHERLIGQPLLYAYPKEVSIEQYVGEDDAYEGRRVRLFFPTVQTDGVKVNYIFNNVLVTSFPTTLSNTDETTFEFEVSIQKDNNGRFFEVQKIIE
;
A
#
# COMPACT_ATOMS: atom_id res chain seq x y z
N MET A 1 -30.85 10.00 -26.34
CA MET A 1 -29.41 9.72 -26.42
C MET A 1 -28.72 11.07 -26.43
N PRO A 2 -27.73 11.31 -25.57
CA PRO A 2 -27.08 12.61 -25.48
C PRO A 2 -26.50 12.97 -26.86
N LYS A 3 -26.73 14.21 -27.27
CA LYS A 3 -26.19 14.79 -28.50
C LYS A 3 -24.73 15.17 -28.26
N ASP A 4 -23.91 15.18 -29.29
CA ASP A 4 -22.54 15.69 -29.18
C ASP A 4 -22.60 17.14 -28.67
N GLY A 5 -21.85 17.45 -27.62
CA GLY A 5 -21.93 18.76 -26.98
C GLY A 5 -21.11 18.86 -25.70
N THR A 6 -21.12 20.04 -25.09
CA THR A 6 -20.40 20.31 -23.84
C THR A 6 -21.35 20.20 -22.65
N TYR A 7 -20.92 19.43 -21.66
CA TYR A 7 -21.67 19.14 -20.45
C TYR A 7 -20.81 19.45 -19.23
N THR A 8 -21.46 19.87 -18.16
CA THR A 8 -20.84 20.00 -16.84
C THR A 8 -21.60 19.10 -15.89
N ILE A 9 -20.90 18.22 -15.20
CA ILE A 9 -21.46 17.41 -14.14
C ILE A 9 -20.97 17.94 -12.80
N GLU A 10 -21.91 18.15 -11.88
CA GLU A 10 -21.66 18.59 -10.52
C GLU A 10 -22.04 17.45 -9.57
N PHE A 11 -21.11 17.09 -8.70
CA PHE A 11 -21.29 16.14 -7.62
C PHE A 11 -21.23 16.89 -6.30
N LYS A 12 -22.29 16.78 -5.50
CA LYS A 12 -22.28 17.24 -4.10
C LYS A 12 -22.30 16.03 -3.19
N ILE A 13 -21.40 16.02 -2.22
CA ILE A 13 -21.33 14.97 -1.20
C ILE A 13 -21.54 15.58 0.18
N ALA A 14 -22.37 14.92 0.98
CA ALA A 14 -22.59 15.25 2.37
C ALA A 14 -22.74 13.96 3.19
N ALA A 15 -22.77 14.12 4.52
CA ALA A 15 -23.12 13.04 5.42
C ALA A 15 -24.57 12.57 5.16
N ILE A 16 -24.87 11.28 5.37
CA ILE A 16 -26.21 10.72 5.08
C ILE A 16 -27.37 11.41 5.83
N ASN A 17 -27.08 12.06 6.96
CA ASN A 17 -28.02 12.83 7.77
C ASN A 17 -28.13 14.31 7.39
N ASP A 18 -27.34 14.80 6.43
CA ASP A 18 -27.43 16.15 5.87
C ASP A 18 -27.94 16.10 4.43
N ASN A 19 -29.22 15.74 4.30
CA ASN A 19 -29.96 15.64 3.05
C ASN A 19 -30.12 17.01 2.35
N SER A 20 -29.89 18.09 3.09
CA SER A 20 -29.97 19.48 2.65
C SER A 20 -28.66 20.03 2.09
N PHE A 21 -27.55 19.30 2.22
CA PHE A 21 -26.20 19.75 1.85
C PHE A 21 -25.81 21.08 2.51
N VAL A 22 -26.10 21.24 3.82
CA VAL A 22 -25.67 22.41 4.60
C VAL A 22 -24.15 22.41 4.73
N ASN A 23 -23.56 21.24 5.02
CA ASN A 23 -22.13 20.98 5.10
C ASN A 23 -21.76 19.95 4.03
N ALA A 24 -21.18 20.41 2.93
CA ALA A 24 -20.98 19.59 1.75
C ALA A 24 -19.76 20.00 0.93
N ASP A 25 -19.16 19.03 0.28
CA ASP A 25 -18.11 19.27 -0.71
C ASP A 25 -18.68 19.17 -2.12
N VAL A 26 -18.26 20.08 -2.99
CA VAL A 26 -18.77 20.20 -4.35
C VAL A 26 -17.63 20.03 -5.35
N TYR A 27 -17.81 19.07 -6.26
CA TYR A 27 -16.89 18.74 -7.33
C TYR A 27 -17.57 18.98 -8.66
N ARG A 28 -16.87 19.57 -9.64
CA ARG A 28 -17.42 19.75 -10.98
C ARG A 28 -16.48 19.15 -12.01
N LYS A 29 -17.05 18.74 -13.13
CA LYS A 29 -16.26 18.26 -14.26
C LYS A 29 -16.94 18.66 -15.56
N LYS A 30 -16.23 19.46 -16.34
CA LYS A 30 -16.64 19.80 -17.72
C LYS A 30 -16.12 18.72 -18.66
N PHE A 31 -16.98 18.20 -19.53
CA PHE A 31 -16.61 17.19 -20.52
C PHE A 31 -17.35 17.39 -21.84
N THR A 32 -16.75 16.90 -22.91
CA THR A 32 -17.41 16.82 -24.23
C THR A 32 -18.12 15.47 -24.31
N GLY A 33 -19.44 15.50 -24.22
CA GLY A 33 -20.26 14.30 -24.38
C GLY A 33 -20.38 13.95 -25.85
N THR A 34 -20.25 12.66 -26.15
CA THR A 34 -20.52 12.10 -27.49
C THR A 34 -21.75 11.21 -27.46
N LYS A 35 -22.34 10.95 -28.62
CA LYS A 35 -23.46 10.01 -28.73
C LYS A 35 -23.05 8.62 -28.22
N GLY A 36 -23.63 8.20 -27.09
CA GLY A 36 -23.41 6.87 -26.51
C GLY A 36 -23.11 6.93 -25.02
N TYR A 37 -22.29 6.00 -24.56
CA TYR A 37 -21.85 5.90 -23.17
C TYR A 37 -20.65 6.84 -22.93
N ASN A 38 -20.75 7.70 -21.91
CA ASN A 38 -19.69 8.63 -21.54
C ASN A 38 -19.29 8.33 -20.08
N PRO A 39 -18.16 7.64 -19.84
CA PRO A 39 -17.72 7.34 -18.49
C PRO A 39 -17.26 8.63 -17.78
N ILE A 40 -17.76 8.84 -16.57
CA ILE A 40 -17.38 9.97 -15.71
C ILE A 40 -16.75 9.42 -14.44
N PHE A 41 -15.58 9.97 -14.11
CA PHE A 41 -14.86 9.70 -12.88
C PHE A 41 -14.66 11.01 -12.11
N ILE A 42 -14.95 10.97 -10.81
CA ILE A 42 -14.72 12.03 -9.83
C ILE A 42 -13.94 11.42 -8.67
N ASP A 43 -12.87 12.09 -8.28
CA ASP A 43 -12.06 11.72 -7.14
C ASP A 43 -12.48 12.59 -5.96
N PHE A 44 -12.91 11.98 -4.85
CA PHE A 44 -13.26 12.72 -3.63
C PHE A 44 -12.05 12.97 -2.73
N SER A 45 -10.88 12.39 -3.02
CA SER A 45 -9.64 12.63 -2.25
C SER A 45 -8.96 13.94 -2.60
N VAL A 46 -9.28 14.54 -3.75
CA VAL A 46 -8.76 15.85 -4.13
C VAL A 46 -9.54 16.96 -3.43
N VAL A 47 -8.87 18.11 -3.26
CA VAL A 47 -9.51 19.30 -2.70
C VAL A 47 -10.72 19.68 -3.55
N PRO A 48 -11.92 19.82 -2.95
CA PRO A 48 -13.13 20.17 -3.69
C PRO A 48 -13.02 21.57 -4.30
N GLU A 49 -13.76 21.80 -5.38
CA GLU A 49 -13.82 23.12 -6.02
C GLU A 49 -14.53 24.15 -5.14
N GLU A 50 -15.49 23.70 -4.34
CA GLU A 50 -16.27 24.52 -3.44
C GLU A 50 -16.65 23.72 -2.19
N VAL A 51 -16.53 24.38 -1.03
CA VAL A 51 -16.87 23.83 0.29
C VAL A 51 -18.05 24.64 0.82
N LEU A 52 -19.17 23.96 1.09
CA LEU A 52 -20.36 24.55 1.73
C LEU A 52 -20.30 24.31 3.24
N GLY A 53 -20.54 25.36 4.02
CA GLY A 53 -20.50 25.27 5.48
C GLY A 53 -19.12 24.85 5.99
N GLU A 54 -19.08 23.75 6.74
CA GLU A 54 -17.84 23.12 7.25
C GLU A 54 -17.27 22.04 6.31
N GLY A 55 -17.84 21.87 5.11
CA GLY A 55 -17.49 20.79 4.19
C GLY A 55 -18.03 19.44 4.60
N TRP A 56 -17.80 18.43 3.77
CA TRP A 56 -18.27 17.09 4.08
C TRP A 56 -17.55 16.51 5.30
N GLN A 57 -18.33 16.21 6.34
CA GLN A 57 -17.85 15.53 7.55
C GLN A 57 -18.14 14.03 7.43
N ALA A 58 -17.11 13.24 7.17
CA ALA A 58 -17.22 11.78 7.06
C ALA A 58 -17.79 11.15 8.35
N ASN A 59 -18.68 10.17 8.21
CA ASN A 59 -19.19 9.39 9.32
C ASN A 59 -19.44 7.92 8.92
N GLU A 60 -19.57 7.06 9.92
CA GLU A 60 -19.74 5.61 9.73
C GLU A 60 -21.10 5.20 9.13
N ARG A 61 -22.06 6.13 9.02
CA ARG A 61 -23.42 5.82 8.53
C ARG A 61 -23.54 5.92 7.01
N GLY A 62 -22.55 6.51 6.34
CA GLY A 62 -22.49 6.64 4.89
C GLY A 62 -22.72 8.06 4.40
N VAL A 63 -22.91 8.17 3.08
CA VAL A 63 -22.89 9.44 2.35
C VAL A 63 -24.19 9.67 1.59
N TYR A 64 -24.55 10.94 1.41
CA TYR A 64 -25.61 11.37 0.50
C TYR A 64 -24.98 12.14 -0.66
N VAL A 65 -25.23 11.69 -1.89
CA VAL A 65 -24.63 12.24 -3.10
C VAL A 65 -25.70 12.76 -4.04
N SER A 66 -25.58 14.02 -4.46
CA SER A 66 -26.39 14.63 -5.51
C SER A 66 -25.56 14.77 -6.78
N ILE A 67 -26.12 14.32 -7.91
CA ILE A 67 -25.49 14.41 -9.22
C ILE A 67 -26.36 15.28 -10.12
N THR A 68 -25.81 16.41 -10.56
CA THR A 68 -26.49 17.36 -11.44
C THR A 68 -25.73 17.45 -12.75
N VAL A 69 -26.43 17.26 -13.88
CA VAL A 69 -25.85 17.45 -15.22
C VAL A 69 -26.43 18.71 -15.83
N THR A 70 -25.58 19.66 -16.21
CA THR A 70 -25.93 20.86 -16.95
C THR A 70 -25.27 20.84 -18.33
N THR A 71 -25.89 21.53 -19.29
CA THR A 71 -25.37 21.67 -20.64
C THR A 71 -25.63 23.09 -21.14
N GLU A 72 -24.75 23.60 -21.98
CA GLU A 72 -24.87 24.93 -22.58
C GLU A 72 -25.89 24.95 -23.75
N GLU A 73 -26.28 23.77 -24.27
CA GLU A 73 -27.29 23.65 -25.31
C GLU A 73 -28.68 23.34 -24.71
N GLU A 74 -29.76 23.86 -25.32
CA GLU A 74 -31.13 23.46 -24.97
C GLU A 74 -31.39 22.00 -25.44
N ILE A 75 -30.94 21.04 -24.63
CA ILE A 75 -31.19 19.61 -24.85
C ILE A 75 -32.42 19.22 -24.03
N PRO A 76 -33.43 18.56 -24.63
CA PRO A 76 -34.54 18.01 -23.85
C PRO A 76 -34.01 17.04 -22.79
N LEU A 77 -34.26 17.32 -21.51
CA LEU A 77 -33.83 16.52 -20.35
C LEU A 77 -34.09 15.01 -20.51
N LYS A 78 -35.11 14.64 -21.29
CA LYS A 78 -35.47 13.25 -21.63
C LYS A 78 -34.40 12.48 -22.43
N GLN A 79 -33.27 13.09 -22.78
CA GLN A 79 -32.23 12.45 -23.58
C GLN A 79 -30.97 12.06 -22.80
N ILE A 80 -30.83 12.51 -21.54
CA ILE A 80 -29.70 12.22 -20.66
C ILE A 80 -30.15 11.20 -19.61
N HIS A 81 -29.42 10.10 -19.49
CA HIS A 81 -29.67 9.06 -18.49
C HIS A 81 -28.37 8.74 -17.77
N ILE A 82 -28.44 8.60 -16.45
CA ILE A 82 -27.36 8.04 -15.63
C ILE A 82 -27.61 6.53 -15.59
N SER A 83 -26.65 5.73 -16.09
CA SER A 83 -26.82 4.28 -16.20
C SER A 83 -26.53 3.56 -14.89
N SER A 84 -25.27 3.64 -14.44
CA SER A 84 -24.72 2.88 -13.33
C SER A 84 -23.82 3.80 -12.52
N ILE A 85 -23.94 3.74 -11.20
CA ILE A 85 -23.11 4.47 -10.26
C ILE A 85 -22.37 3.43 -9.45
N SER A 86 -21.04 3.55 -9.40
CA SER A 86 -20.18 2.72 -8.56
C SER A 86 -19.37 3.64 -7.67
N PHE A 87 -19.30 3.32 -6.38
CA PHE A 87 -18.40 3.96 -5.44
C PHE A 87 -17.24 3.00 -5.19
N TYR A 88 -16.04 3.56 -5.21
CA TYR A 88 -14.81 2.85 -4.91
C TYR A 88 -14.22 3.48 -3.67
N ASN A 89 -13.73 2.66 -2.75
CA ASN A 89 -13.15 3.17 -1.51
C ASN A 89 -11.75 3.72 -1.72
N SER A 90 -11.08 3.31 -2.80
CA SER A 90 -9.73 3.78 -3.13
C SER A 90 -9.46 3.71 -4.63
N ILE A 91 -8.40 4.40 -5.08
CA ILE A 91 -8.00 4.39 -6.49
C ILE A 91 -7.50 3.00 -6.91
N GLU A 92 -7.01 2.20 -5.98
CA GLU A 92 -6.57 0.81 -6.19
C GLU A 92 -7.74 -0.08 -6.62
N GLU A 93 -8.94 0.09 -6.04
CA GLU A 93 -10.14 -0.64 -6.51
C GLU A 93 -10.52 -0.27 -7.95
N LEU A 94 -10.04 0.86 -8.49
CA LEU A 94 -10.19 1.24 -9.89
C LEU A 94 -9.08 0.65 -10.78
N GLN A 95 -7.91 0.31 -10.23
CA GLN A 95 -6.74 -0.24 -10.94
C GLN A 95 -6.91 -1.72 -11.33
N ASN A 96 -8.11 -2.14 -11.75
CA ASN A 96 -8.51 -3.55 -11.92
C ASN A 96 -7.83 -4.36 -13.04
N ASP A 97 -6.78 -3.86 -13.68
CA ASP A 97 -6.08 -4.58 -14.75
C ASP A 97 -4.59 -4.83 -14.44
N GLU A 98 -4.21 -4.80 -13.16
CA GLU A 98 -2.84 -5.09 -12.76
C GLU A 98 -2.52 -6.58 -12.81
N VAL A 99 -1.82 -6.99 -13.88
CA VAL A 99 -1.26 -8.34 -14.00
C VAL A 99 -0.02 -8.46 -13.12
N VAL A 100 -0.12 -9.29 -12.07
CA VAL A 100 1.04 -9.69 -11.27
C VAL A 100 1.72 -10.89 -11.95
N THR A 101 3.02 -10.76 -12.22
CA THR A 101 3.82 -11.81 -12.87
C THR A 101 4.77 -12.45 -11.88
N ILE A 102 4.78 -13.78 -11.88
CA ILE A 102 5.67 -14.58 -11.05
C ILE A 102 6.61 -15.36 -11.98
N GLY A 103 7.90 -15.08 -11.84
CA GLY A 103 8.97 -15.64 -12.66
C GLY A 103 9.84 -16.61 -11.88
N CYS A 104 10.61 -17.41 -12.63
CA CYS A 104 11.49 -18.44 -12.08
C CYS A 104 10.73 -19.43 -11.18
N ILE A 105 9.56 -19.89 -11.65
CA ILE A 105 8.76 -20.90 -10.95
C ILE A 105 9.53 -22.22 -10.96
N THR A 106 9.82 -22.74 -9.78
CA THR A 106 10.48 -24.04 -9.60
C THR A 106 9.47 -25.14 -9.29
N GLU A 107 8.36 -24.78 -8.64
CA GLU A 107 7.31 -25.71 -8.27
C GLU A 107 5.93 -25.10 -8.46
N TYR A 108 5.04 -25.90 -9.04
CA TYR A 108 3.60 -25.70 -9.03
C TYR A 108 2.97 -27.03 -8.61
N GLY A 109 2.60 -27.12 -7.33
CA GLY A 109 2.14 -28.33 -6.68
C GLY A 109 0.84 -28.13 -5.92
N GLY A 110 0.29 -29.20 -5.36
CA GLY A 110 -0.88 -29.17 -4.49
C GLY A 110 -1.92 -30.22 -4.84
N ASP A 111 -2.90 -30.36 -3.95
CA ASP A 111 -3.86 -31.45 -3.97
C ASP A 111 -5.21 -31.03 -4.55
N MET A 112 -5.89 -31.98 -5.19
CA MET A 112 -7.32 -31.89 -5.46
C MET A 112 -7.97 -32.99 -4.64
N THR A 113 -8.75 -32.63 -3.63
CA THR A 113 -9.37 -33.59 -2.71
C THR A 113 -10.89 -33.54 -2.82
N MET A 114 -11.51 -34.69 -2.62
CA MET A 114 -12.96 -34.82 -2.53
C MET A 114 -13.28 -36.02 -1.64
N ASP A 115 -14.11 -35.79 -0.64
CA ASP A 115 -14.48 -36.84 0.31
C ASP A 115 -15.48 -37.82 -0.32
N VAL A 116 -15.57 -39.00 0.28
CA VAL A 116 -16.54 -40.02 -0.07
C VAL A 116 -17.74 -39.89 0.86
N ALA A 117 -18.93 -39.76 0.29
CA ALA A 117 -20.18 -39.83 1.02
C ALA A 117 -20.46 -41.28 1.45
N ASP A 118 -20.66 -41.48 2.75
CA ASP A 118 -21.00 -42.78 3.32
C ASP A 118 -22.30 -43.32 2.71
N SER A 119 -22.22 -44.50 2.11
CA SER A 119 -23.40 -45.22 1.61
C SER A 119 -23.44 -46.62 2.24
N VAL A 120 -24.32 -46.82 3.22
CA VAL A 120 -24.45 -48.11 3.91
C VAL A 120 -25.02 -49.20 3.00
N CYS A 121 -25.61 -48.89 1.83
CA CYS A 121 -26.26 -49.90 0.99
C CYS A 121 -26.09 -49.79 -0.54
N PHE A 122 -25.49 -48.74 -1.10
CA PHE A 122 -25.33 -48.63 -2.57
C PHE A 122 -24.08 -47.83 -2.91
N GLY A 123 -23.02 -48.53 -3.32
CA GLY A 123 -21.79 -48.02 -3.97
C GLY A 123 -21.36 -46.61 -3.57
N ALA A 124 -20.30 -46.53 -2.77
CA ALA A 124 -19.72 -45.27 -2.28
C ALA A 124 -19.71 -44.18 -3.37
N LYS A 125 -20.30 -43.02 -3.06
CA LYS A 125 -20.36 -41.86 -3.95
C LYS A 125 -19.45 -40.77 -3.43
N TYR A 126 -19.01 -39.87 -4.29
CA TYR A 126 -18.31 -38.67 -3.83
C TYR A 126 -19.29 -37.66 -3.22
N ASP A 127 -18.84 -36.93 -2.20
CA ASP A 127 -19.53 -35.76 -1.66
C ASP A 127 -19.16 -34.52 -2.50
N PRO A 128 -20.09 -33.95 -3.29
CA PRO A 128 -19.81 -32.78 -4.13
C PRO A 128 -19.60 -31.48 -3.34
N SER A 129 -19.86 -31.47 -2.03
CA SER A 129 -19.69 -30.32 -1.13
C SER A 129 -18.32 -30.25 -0.46
N SER A 130 -17.55 -31.34 -0.47
CA SER A 130 -16.21 -31.43 0.14
C SER A 130 -15.06 -31.16 -0.82
N ALA A 131 -15.36 -30.87 -2.09
CA ALA A 131 -14.34 -30.61 -3.10
C ALA A 131 -13.48 -29.40 -2.71
N SER A 132 -12.18 -29.65 -2.51
CA SER A 132 -11.18 -28.64 -2.18
C SER A 132 -10.01 -28.74 -3.14
N ILE A 133 -9.56 -27.59 -3.64
CA ILE A 133 -8.39 -27.50 -4.51
C ILE A 133 -7.46 -26.44 -3.92
N THR A 134 -6.29 -26.88 -3.49
CA THR A 134 -5.22 -26.01 -2.99
C THR A 134 -4.03 -26.13 -3.91
N ARG A 135 -3.32 -25.02 -4.11
CA ARG A 135 -2.10 -24.98 -4.92
C ARG A 135 -1.03 -24.17 -4.22
N THR A 136 0.19 -24.64 -4.35
CA THR A 136 1.39 -24.01 -3.81
C THR A 136 2.30 -23.66 -4.98
N PHE A 137 2.82 -22.43 -4.95
CA PHE A 137 3.76 -21.93 -5.95
C PHE A 137 5.05 -21.55 -5.26
N THR A 138 6.16 -22.03 -5.82
CA THR A 138 7.50 -21.60 -5.40
C THR A 138 8.15 -20.86 -6.56
N GLY A 139 8.50 -19.59 -6.33
CA GLY A 139 9.08 -18.70 -7.31
C GLY A 139 10.29 -17.94 -6.78
N GLY A 140 11.05 -17.33 -7.69
CA GLY A 140 12.25 -16.54 -7.34
C GLY A 140 12.18 -15.08 -7.78
N LYS A 141 11.19 -14.69 -8.60
CA LYS A 141 11.02 -13.31 -9.07
C LYS A 141 9.55 -12.91 -9.12
N THR A 142 9.28 -11.64 -8.81
CA THR A 142 7.95 -11.04 -8.86
C THR A 142 7.98 -9.70 -9.59
N SER A 143 6.84 -9.29 -10.14
CA SER A 143 6.63 -7.91 -10.58
C SER A 143 6.53 -6.96 -9.37
N GLY A 144 6.82 -5.67 -9.57
CA GLY A 144 6.85 -4.68 -8.48
C GLY A 144 5.52 -4.47 -7.74
N ASN A 145 4.41 -4.87 -8.36
CA ASN A 145 3.06 -4.82 -7.80
C ASN A 145 2.62 -6.12 -7.10
N TYR A 146 3.54 -7.06 -6.82
CA TYR A 146 3.23 -8.32 -6.14
C TYR A 146 2.58 -8.17 -4.76
N TRP A 147 2.79 -7.03 -4.10
CA TRP A 147 2.13 -6.69 -2.85
C TRP A 147 0.58 -6.66 -2.96
N LEU A 148 0.02 -6.49 -4.16
CA LEU A 148 -1.43 -6.56 -4.41
C LEU A 148 -2.02 -7.94 -4.08
N LEU A 149 -1.21 -9.01 -4.19
CA LEU A 149 -1.63 -10.35 -3.83
C LEU A 149 -1.65 -10.58 -2.32
N ASN A 150 -1.09 -9.67 -1.50
CA ASN A 150 -1.13 -9.81 -0.06
C ASN A 150 -2.55 -9.51 0.46
N PRO A 151 -3.22 -10.48 1.11
CA PRO A 151 -4.60 -10.31 1.56
C PRO A 151 -4.74 -9.38 2.78
N PHE A 152 -3.64 -9.02 3.44
CA PHE A 152 -3.64 -8.14 4.61
C PHE A 152 -3.19 -6.71 4.28
N MET A 153 -2.42 -6.52 3.21
CA MET A 153 -1.81 -5.22 2.93
C MET A 153 -2.72 -4.32 2.09
N ARG A 154 -3.02 -3.14 2.61
CA ARG A 154 -3.56 -1.99 1.87
C ARG A 154 -2.48 -0.91 1.76
N ARG A 155 -2.57 -0.07 0.71
CA ARG A 155 -1.83 1.19 0.68
C ARG A 155 -2.37 2.10 1.78
N GLY A 156 -1.48 2.64 2.61
CA GLY A 156 -1.82 3.63 3.63
C GLY A 156 -1.71 5.05 3.08
N ASP A 157 -2.19 6.01 3.88
CA ASP A 157 -2.22 7.43 3.50
C ASP A 157 -0.93 8.18 3.85
N LEU A 158 0.01 7.55 4.58
CA LEU A 158 1.28 8.21 4.90
C LEU A 158 2.17 8.32 3.67
N SER A 159 2.48 9.57 3.33
CA SER A 159 3.46 9.96 2.30
C SER A 159 4.85 10.27 2.87
N LYS A 160 4.98 10.28 4.21
CA LYS A 160 6.21 10.57 4.93
C LYS A 160 6.46 9.50 5.99
N GLY A 161 7.70 9.02 6.04
CA GLY A 161 8.17 8.02 6.98
C GLY A 161 9.62 8.29 7.34
N TRP A 162 10.33 7.25 7.79
CA TRP A 162 11.72 7.39 8.22
C TRP A 162 12.57 6.21 7.81
N THR A 163 13.86 6.47 7.64
CA THR A 163 14.88 5.45 7.44
C THR A 163 16.11 5.75 8.29
N VAL A 164 16.82 4.73 8.75
CA VAL A 164 18.06 4.94 9.48
C VAL A 164 19.20 5.16 8.49
N VAL A 165 19.72 6.38 8.44
CA VAL A 165 20.94 6.69 7.68
C VAL A 165 22.16 6.46 8.57
N LYS A 166 23.27 6.04 7.97
CA LYS A 166 24.56 5.86 8.65
C LYS A 166 25.58 6.76 7.97
N GLU A 167 26.20 7.64 8.75
CA GLU A 167 27.11 8.66 8.23
C GLU A 167 28.39 8.76 9.07
N LYS A 168 29.40 9.43 8.50
CA LYS A 168 30.65 9.76 9.16
C LYS A 168 30.96 11.23 8.91
N ASP A 169 31.08 12.02 9.96
CA ASP A 169 31.46 13.43 9.84
C ASP A 169 32.39 13.85 10.99
N LYS A 170 33.13 14.95 10.79
CA LYS A 170 33.94 15.58 11.82
C LYS A 170 33.06 16.45 12.71
N VAL A 171 33.28 16.34 14.01
CA VAL A 171 32.61 17.17 15.01
C VAL A 171 33.07 18.62 14.87
N ARG A 172 32.09 19.52 14.74
CA ARG A 172 32.29 20.97 14.65
C ARG A 172 31.99 21.62 15.99
N GLU A 173 32.30 22.90 16.14
CA GLU A 173 32.08 23.63 17.38
C GLU A 173 30.74 24.37 17.39
N LEU A 174 29.98 24.23 18.47
CA LEU A 174 28.76 24.98 18.74
C LEU A 174 28.77 25.49 20.18
N THR A 175 28.29 26.71 20.39
CA THR A 175 28.07 27.26 21.73
C THR A 175 26.58 27.34 22.01
N ILE A 176 26.14 26.75 23.13
CA ILE A 176 24.75 26.80 23.60
C ILE A 176 24.77 27.30 25.04
N ASP A 177 24.00 28.35 25.33
CA ASP A 177 23.91 28.96 26.67
C ASP A 177 25.27 29.26 27.33
N GLY A 178 26.22 29.74 26.52
CA GLY A 178 27.58 30.09 26.97
C GLY A 178 28.51 28.90 27.20
N ARG A 179 28.07 27.67 26.92
CA ARG A 179 28.88 26.45 27.01
C ARG A 179 29.23 25.90 25.64
N ARG A 180 30.48 25.46 25.50
CA ARG A 180 31.04 24.88 24.28
C ARG A 180 30.69 23.40 24.17
N TYR A 181 30.21 23.00 23.01
CA TYR A 181 29.90 21.62 22.64
C TYR A 181 30.51 21.29 21.29
N GLY A 182 30.80 20.00 21.09
CA GLY A 182 30.95 19.46 19.76
C GLY A 182 29.59 19.19 19.14
N TYR A 183 29.39 19.42 17.84
CA TYR A 183 28.14 19.08 17.16
C TYR A 183 28.34 18.49 15.77
N ILE A 184 27.34 17.72 15.34
CA ILE A 184 27.10 17.28 13.97
C ILE A 184 25.65 17.64 13.61
N LEU A 185 25.45 18.21 12.41
CA LEU A 185 24.12 18.51 11.87
C LEU A 185 23.46 17.24 11.32
N LEU A 186 22.25 16.96 11.80
CA LEU A 186 21.39 15.87 11.37
C LEU A 186 20.28 16.45 10.48
N ASN A 187 20.44 16.34 9.16
CA ASN A 187 19.49 16.91 8.21
C ASN A 187 18.25 16.02 8.06
N GLY A 188 17.06 16.62 8.20
CA GLY A 188 15.80 15.89 8.06
C GLY A 188 15.59 14.85 9.17
N LEU A 189 15.96 15.15 10.41
CA LEU A 189 15.78 14.25 11.55
C LEU A 189 14.29 13.91 11.78
N SER A 190 13.95 12.62 11.80
CA SER A 190 12.63 12.15 12.21
C SER A 190 12.48 12.24 13.73
N LYS A 191 11.63 13.17 14.18
CA LYS A 191 11.50 13.53 15.60
C LYS A 191 10.83 12.45 16.45
N GLN A 192 9.83 11.78 15.90
CA GLN A 192 9.08 10.74 16.62
C GLN A 192 9.97 9.54 16.93
N GLU A 193 11.01 9.33 16.12
CA GLU A 193 11.80 8.11 16.10
C GLU A 193 13.22 8.30 16.64
N CYS A 194 13.51 9.47 17.22
CA CYS A 194 14.83 9.86 17.72
C CYS A 194 15.51 8.78 18.58
N SER A 195 14.76 7.88 19.22
CA SER A 195 15.28 6.73 19.97
C SER A 195 16.15 5.79 19.12
N PHE A 196 15.94 5.73 17.80
CA PHE A 196 16.73 4.95 16.84
C PHE A 196 18.01 5.67 16.38
N SER A 197 18.71 6.32 17.31
CA SER A 197 20.00 6.96 17.05
C SER A 197 21.16 6.27 17.76
N LYS A 198 22.36 6.31 17.15
CA LYS A 198 23.59 5.81 17.76
C LYS A 198 24.80 6.61 17.30
N ALA A 199 25.80 6.75 18.16
CA ALA A 199 27.04 7.48 17.85
C ALA A 199 28.27 6.75 18.39
N LEU A 200 29.35 6.74 17.62
CA LEU A 200 30.61 6.10 17.94
C LEU A 200 31.79 6.99 17.54
N VAL A 201 32.85 6.99 18.34
CA VAL A 201 34.13 7.65 18.02
C VAL A 201 34.88 6.80 17.00
N ALA A 202 35.09 7.32 15.79
CA ALA A 202 35.58 6.51 14.67
C ALA A 202 37.07 6.16 14.75
N SER A 203 37.83 6.80 15.65
CA SER A 203 39.27 6.54 15.87
C SER A 203 39.54 5.40 16.86
N GLU A 204 38.52 4.92 17.55
CA GLU A 204 38.66 3.86 18.56
C GLU A 204 38.52 2.48 17.89
N CYS A 205 39.53 1.61 18.09
CA CYS A 205 39.51 0.24 17.55
C CYS A 205 38.59 -0.70 18.33
N ASN A 206 38.29 -0.38 19.60
CA ASN A 206 37.40 -1.17 20.44
C ASN A 206 35.98 -0.59 20.40
N PHE A 207 35.01 -1.38 19.94
CA PHE A 207 33.62 -0.97 19.76
C PHE A 207 32.98 -0.47 21.08
N THR A 208 33.27 -1.14 22.20
CA THR A 208 32.71 -0.78 23.51
C THR A 208 33.25 0.55 24.03
N ASP A 209 34.50 0.87 23.70
CA ASP A 209 35.13 2.14 24.08
C ASP A 209 34.76 3.28 23.12
N ALA A 210 34.45 2.95 21.85
CA ALA A 210 33.99 3.87 20.84
C ALA A 210 32.55 4.35 21.06
N GLU A 211 31.69 3.52 21.67
CA GLU A 211 30.26 3.79 21.79
C GLU A 211 29.93 4.93 22.76
N LEU A 212 29.12 5.89 22.29
CA LEU A 212 28.58 6.96 23.11
C LEU A 212 27.17 6.61 23.61
N THR A 213 26.92 6.87 24.88
CA THR A 213 25.62 6.71 25.53
C THR A 213 24.71 7.90 25.22
N LYS A 214 23.50 7.63 24.73
CA LYS A 214 22.51 8.68 24.48
C LYS A 214 21.95 9.23 25.79
N VAL A 215 21.92 10.55 25.92
CA VAL A 215 21.19 11.26 26.98
C VAL A 215 19.87 11.76 26.40
N ASN A 216 18.76 11.30 26.97
CA ASN A 216 17.40 11.70 26.57
C ASN A 216 16.83 12.68 27.60
N LEU A 217 17.26 13.95 27.52
CA LEU A 217 16.68 15.05 28.30
C LEU A 217 16.04 16.07 27.36
N PRO A 218 14.94 16.73 27.79
CA PRO A 218 14.30 17.79 27.01
C PRO A 218 15.21 19.02 26.86
N ASP A 219 15.98 19.33 27.90
CA ASP A 219 16.95 20.43 27.92
C ASP A 219 18.36 19.96 27.59
N VAL A 220 19.21 20.89 27.15
CA VAL A 220 20.62 20.62 26.83
C VAL A 220 21.37 20.15 28.07
N ALA A 221 21.85 18.92 28.04
CA ALA A 221 22.52 18.28 29.14
C ALA A 221 24.00 18.69 29.22
N VAL A 222 24.54 18.57 30.43
CA VAL A 222 26.00 18.56 30.63
C VAL A 222 26.52 17.18 30.27
N LEU A 223 27.11 17.05 29.08
CA LEU A 223 27.60 15.77 28.56
C LEU A 223 29.02 15.49 29.04
N ASN A 224 29.36 14.23 29.27
CA ASN A 224 30.74 13.76 29.38
C ASN A 224 31.25 13.16 28.05
N GLU A 225 32.52 12.75 28.01
CA GLU A 225 33.18 12.23 26.79
C GLU A 225 32.56 10.95 26.21
N LYS A 226 31.76 10.22 27.00
CA LYS A 226 31.08 9.00 26.60
C LYS A 226 29.60 9.23 26.34
N GLN A 227 29.15 10.48 26.22
CA GLN A 227 27.75 10.83 26.06
C GLN A 227 27.51 11.69 24.83
N TYR A 228 26.33 11.52 24.26
CA TYR A 228 25.80 12.41 23.24
C TYR A 228 24.32 12.71 23.53
N GLN A 229 23.83 13.82 23.00
CA GLN A 229 22.42 14.16 23.02
C GLN A 229 22.01 14.65 21.63
N ILE A 230 20.76 14.40 21.26
CA ILE A 230 20.18 15.01 20.07
C ILE A 230 19.25 16.11 20.50
N ILE A 231 19.48 17.32 20.00
CA ILE A 231 18.67 18.51 20.27
C ILE A 231 18.06 19.03 18.98
N LYS A 232 16.91 19.67 19.08
CA LYS A 232 16.19 20.22 17.92
C LYS A 232 16.95 21.42 17.34
N HIS A 233 17.06 21.48 16.01
CA HIS A 233 17.54 22.65 15.30
C HIS A 233 16.58 22.98 14.14
N GLY A 234 15.79 24.04 14.30
CA GLY A 234 14.77 24.38 13.30
C GLY A 234 13.61 23.37 13.24
N GLU A 235 12.90 23.34 12.12
CA GLU A 235 11.72 22.49 11.97
C GLU A 235 12.06 21.06 11.57
N TYR A 236 13.05 20.83 10.72
CA TYR A 236 13.34 19.50 10.17
C TYR A 236 14.71 18.94 10.58
N ASP A 237 15.56 19.73 11.24
CA ASP A 237 16.92 19.31 11.55
C ASP A 237 17.15 19.11 13.05
N GLY A 238 18.26 18.45 13.37
CA GLY A 238 18.73 18.29 14.72
C GLY A 238 20.24 18.46 14.81
N TYR A 239 20.72 18.69 16.02
CA TYR A 239 22.14 18.57 16.33
C TYR A 239 22.38 17.35 17.20
N LEU A 240 23.30 16.51 16.76
CA LEU A 240 23.96 15.56 17.63
C LEU A 240 25.07 16.33 18.34
N ILE A 241 24.85 16.63 19.62
CA ILE A 241 25.84 17.31 20.46
C ILE A 241 26.61 16.31 21.31
N VAL A 242 27.89 16.59 21.51
CA VAL A 242 28.85 15.81 22.28
C VAL A 242 29.73 16.74 23.13
N HIS A 243 30.51 16.14 24.02
CA HIS A 243 31.48 16.87 24.82
C HIS A 243 32.54 17.59 23.95
N GLU A 244 33.00 18.77 24.39
CA GLU A 244 33.94 19.63 23.66
C GLU A 244 35.28 18.95 23.28
N ARG A 245 35.71 17.93 24.04
CA ARG A 245 36.94 17.17 23.74
C ARG A 245 36.86 16.38 22.44
N LEU A 246 35.65 16.13 21.93
CA LEU A 246 35.45 15.41 20.68
C LEU A 246 35.46 16.35 19.46
N ILE A 247 35.56 17.68 19.64
CA ILE A 247 35.67 18.64 18.54
C ILE A 247 36.87 18.29 17.65
N GLY A 248 36.63 18.22 16.34
CA GLY A 248 37.63 17.85 15.34
C GLY A 248 37.80 16.34 15.12
N GLN A 249 37.28 15.50 16.01
CA GLN A 249 37.31 14.05 15.84
C GLN A 249 36.20 13.58 14.89
N PRO A 250 36.44 12.51 14.11
CA PRO A 250 35.39 11.89 13.30
C PRO A 250 34.47 11.02 14.17
N LEU A 251 33.16 11.21 14.04
CA LEU A 251 32.16 10.29 14.59
C LEU A 251 31.49 9.49 13.48
N LEU A 252 31.23 8.21 13.76
CA LEU A 252 30.28 7.38 13.03
C LEU A 252 28.94 7.48 13.74
N TYR A 253 27.88 7.84 13.03
CA TYR A 253 26.58 8.02 13.65
C TYR A 253 25.46 7.50 12.76
N ALA A 254 24.38 7.07 13.40
CA ALA A 254 23.15 6.64 12.77
C ALA A 254 21.99 7.39 13.38
N TYR A 255 21.06 7.85 12.55
CA TYR A 255 19.87 8.57 12.99
C TYR A 255 18.70 8.31 12.03
N PRO A 256 17.46 8.42 12.52
CA PRO A 256 16.28 8.29 11.67
C PRO A 256 16.11 9.59 10.88
N LYS A 257 16.07 9.48 9.56
CA LYS A 257 15.86 10.60 8.64
C LYS A 257 14.48 10.49 8.02
N GLU A 258 13.72 11.58 8.03
CA GLU A 258 12.44 11.71 7.36
C GLU A 258 12.64 11.57 5.84
N VAL A 259 11.82 10.71 5.23
CA VAL A 259 11.84 10.42 3.80
C VAL A 259 10.42 10.31 3.29
N SER A 260 10.22 10.59 2.00
CA SER A 260 8.96 10.26 1.33
C SER A 260 8.84 8.75 1.24
N ILE A 261 7.67 8.22 1.61
CA ILE A 261 7.38 6.79 1.54
C ILE A 261 6.06 6.55 0.83
N GLU A 262 5.89 5.33 0.35
CA GLU A 262 4.58 4.74 0.17
C GLU A 262 4.34 3.80 1.34
N GLN A 263 3.35 4.10 2.17
CA GLN A 263 3.01 3.24 3.28
C GLN A 263 2.14 2.08 2.81
N TYR A 264 2.40 0.90 3.35
CA TYR A 264 1.49 -0.23 3.29
C TYR A 264 1.16 -0.66 4.71
N VAL A 265 -0.12 -0.87 5.02
CA VAL A 265 -0.63 -1.19 6.35
C VAL A 265 -1.33 -2.54 6.30
N GLY A 266 -1.09 -3.37 7.32
CA GLY A 266 -1.81 -4.62 7.53
C GLY A 266 -3.08 -4.36 8.32
N GLU A 267 -4.26 -4.62 7.74
CA GLU A 267 -5.56 -4.45 8.41
C GLU A 267 -6.46 -5.67 8.14
N ASP A 268 -7.32 -6.02 9.09
CA ASP A 268 -8.20 -7.19 9.00
C ASP A 268 -9.31 -7.02 7.94
N ASP A 269 -9.69 -5.78 7.62
CA ASP A 269 -10.72 -5.42 6.65
C ASP A 269 -10.18 -5.25 5.22
N ALA A 270 -8.86 -5.23 5.02
CA ALA A 270 -8.24 -5.31 3.70
C ALA A 270 -8.58 -6.64 2.97
N TYR A 271 -9.06 -7.62 3.74
CA TYR A 271 -9.34 -9.00 3.36
C TYR A 271 -10.59 -9.16 2.47
N GLU A 272 -11.60 -8.29 2.57
CA GLU A 272 -12.87 -8.52 1.88
C GLU A 272 -12.72 -8.38 0.36
N GLY A 273 -12.55 -9.53 -0.33
CA GLY A 273 -12.86 -9.63 -1.75
C GLY A 273 -11.69 -9.66 -2.72
N ARG A 274 -10.43 -9.78 -2.28
CA ARG A 274 -9.30 -9.98 -3.21
C ARG A 274 -9.32 -11.39 -3.82
N ARG A 275 -10.12 -11.52 -4.87
CA ARG A 275 -10.22 -12.68 -5.74
C ARG A 275 -9.38 -12.43 -6.97
N VAL A 276 -8.45 -13.33 -7.25
CA VAL A 276 -7.59 -13.22 -8.42
C VAL A 276 -7.94 -14.28 -9.45
N ARG A 277 -7.65 -13.98 -10.71
CA ARG A 277 -7.65 -14.95 -11.78
C ARG A 277 -6.22 -15.39 -12.02
N LEU A 278 -5.96 -16.69 -11.92
CA LEU A 278 -4.66 -17.27 -12.20
C LEU A 278 -4.63 -17.86 -13.61
N PHE A 279 -3.56 -17.57 -14.34
CA PHE A 279 -3.23 -18.14 -15.64
C PHE A 279 -1.87 -18.82 -15.56
N PHE A 280 -1.82 -20.12 -15.86
CA PHE A 280 -0.59 -20.91 -15.83
C PHE A 280 -0.37 -21.65 -17.16
N PRO A 281 0.51 -21.13 -18.04
CA PRO A 281 0.87 -21.81 -19.28
C PRO A 281 1.91 -22.90 -19.01
N THR A 282 1.72 -24.07 -19.60
CA THR A 282 2.67 -25.19 -19.51
C THR A 282 2.79 -25.95 -20.84
N VAL A 283 3.88 -26.70 -20.98
CA VAL A 283 4.11 -27.62 -22.10
C VAL A 283 4.16 -29.02 -21.52
N GLN A 284 3.25 -29.87 -21.97
CA GLN A 284 3.22 -31.28 -21.58
C GLN A 284 4.42 -32.04 -22.16
N THR A 285 4.69 -33.23 -21.62
CA THR A 285 5.81 -34.08 -22.07
C THR A 285 5.74 -34.46 -23.54
N ASP A 286 4.54 -34.47 -24.12
CA ASP A 286 4.29 -34.71 -25.55
C ASP A 286 4.43 -33.44 -26.43
N GLY A 287 4.85 -32.31 -25.85
CA GLY A 287 5.03 -31.04 -26.54
C GLY A 287 3.76 -30.20 -26.69
N VAL A 288 2.61 -30.68 -26.21
CA VAL A 288 1.35 -29.94 -26.28
C VAL A 288 1.37 -28.76 -25.32
N LYS A 289 1.09 -27.56 -25.85
CA LYS A 289 0.90 -26.35 -25.05
C LYS A 289 -0.49 -26.36 -24.41
N VAL A 290 -0.55 -26.12 -23.11
CA VAL A 290 -1.78 -26.12 -22.31
C VAL A 290 -1.80 -24.89 -21.42
N ASN A 291 -2.94 -24.22 -21.34
CA ASN A 291 -3.19 -23.15 -20.38
C ASN A 291 -4.15 -23.64 -19.30
N TYR A 292 -3.73 -23.57 -18.05
CA TYR A 292 -4.61 -23.71 -16.90
C TYR A 292 -5.13 -22.33 -16.50
N ILE A 293 -6.45 -22.21 -16.31
CA ILE A 293 -7.13 -20.97 -15.94
C ILE A 293 -7.96 -21.24 -14.69
N PHE A 294 -7.73 -20.46 -13.64
CA PHE A 294 -8.49 -20.51 -12.40
C PHE A 294 -9.13 -19.13 -12.19
N ASN A 295 -10.46 -19.06 -12.35
CA ASN A 295 -11.18 -17.78 -12.40
C ASN A 295 -11.50 -17.19 -11.01
N ASN A 296 -11.40 -17.99 -9.95
CA ASN A 296 -11.72 -17.56 -8.60
C ASN A 296 -10.71 -18.14 -7.61
N VAL A 297 -9.63 -17.42 -7.39
CA VAL A 297 -8.52 -17.84 -6.53
C VAL A 297 -8.43 -16.92 -5.33
N LEU A 298 -8.34 -17.51 -4.15
CA LEU A 298 -8.06 -16.81 -2.89
C LEU A 298 -6.61 -17.09 -2.49
N VAL A 299 -5.84 -16.05 -2.21
CA VAL A 299 -4.49 -16.18 -1.66
C VAL A 299 -4.64 -16.48 -0.16
N THR A 300 -4.22 -17.68 0.26
CA THR A 300 -4.41 -18.17 1.64
C THR A 300 -3.16 -18.05 2.49
N SER A 301 -1.99 -17.94 1.87
CA SER A 301 -0.76 -17.54 2.54
C SER A 301 0.02 -16.57 1.66
N PHE A 302 0.71 -15.61 2.27
CA PHE A 302 1.54 -14.66 1.55
C PHE A 302 2.94 -14.61 2.18
N PRO A 303 4.01 -14.86 1.39
CA PRO A 303 5.36 -14.96 1.91
C PRO A 303 5.90 -13.60 2.27
N THR A 304 6.33 -13.46 3.52
CA THR A 304 7.06 -12.28 4.00
C THR A 304 8.48 -12.69 4.36
N THR A 305 9.28 -13.04 3.35
CA THR A 305 10.71 -13.32 3.59
C THR A 305 11.49 -12.01 3.58
N LEU A 306 11.89 -11.55 4.77
CA LEU A 306 12.80 -10.42 4.93
C LEU A 306 14.23 -10.92 4.74
N SER A 307 14.76 -10.79 3.52
CA SER A 307 16.15 -11.12 3.22
C SER A 307 16.87 -9.92 2.60
N ASN A 308 18.12 -9.73 3.00
CA ASN A 308 19.05 -8.77 2.39
C ASN A 308 19.95 -9.45 1.34
N THR A 309 19.59 -10.66 0.87
CA THR A 309 20.35 -11.43 -0.12
C THR A 309 19.48 -11.77 -1.34
N ASP A 310 20.14 -11.86 -2.50
CA ASP A 310 19.48 -11.97 -3.82
C ASP A 310 18.84 -13.35 -4.12
N GLU A 311 19.03 -14.34 -3.24
CA GLU A 311 18.57 -15.72 -3.43
C GLU A 311 17.43 -16.08 -2.48
N THR A 312 16.33 -15.35 -2.59
CA THR A 312 15.14 -15.64 -1.77
C THR A 312 14.07 -16.27 -2.66
N THR A 313 13.84 -17.57 -2.50
CA THR A 313 12.62 -18.19 -3.01
C THR A 313 11.46 -17.84 -2.09
N PHE A 314 10.30 -17.61 -2.67
CA PHE A 314 9.08 -17.38 -1.92
C PHE A 314 8.05 -18.44 -2.28
N GLU A 315 7.25 -18.80 -1.28
CA GLU A 315 6.20 -19.81 -1.40
C GLU A 315 4.89 -19.17 -0.95
N PHE A 316 3.86 -19.29 -1.78
CA PHE A 316 2.52 -18.85 -1.42
C PHE A 316 1.51 -19.91 -1.83
N GLU A 317 0.51 -20.07 -0.98
CA GLU A 317 -0.57 -21.01 -1.15
C GLU A 317 -1.83 -20.28 -1.57
N VAL A 318 -2.58 -20.92 -2.46
CA VAL A 318 -3.87 -20.43 -2.90
C VAL A 318 -4.92 -21.51 -2.76
N SER A 319 -6.14 -21.07 -2.50
CA SER A 319 -7.33 -21.90 -2.55
C SER A 319 -8.15 -21.54 -3.78
N ILE A 320 -8.47 -22.53 -4.60
CA ILE A 320 -9.29 -22.36 -5.81
C ILE A 320 -10.75 -22.62 -5.44
N GLN A 321 -11.58 -21.63 -5.72
CA GLN A 321 -13.00 -21.62 -5.42
C GLN A 321 -13.81 -21.78 -6.72
N LYS A 322 -15.07 -22.21 -6.59
CA LYS A 322 -15.99 -22.25 -7.74
C LYS A 322 -16.23 -20.83 -8.26
N ASP A 323 -16.15 -20.64 -9.57
CA ASP A 323 -16.54 -19.40 -10.23
C ASP A 323 -18.08 -19.26 -10.31
N ASN A 324 -18.55 -18.16 -10.91
CA ASN A 324 -19.99 -17.89 -11.06
C ASN A 324 -20.73 -18.96 -11.90
N ASN A 325 -20.00 -19.79 -12.65
CA ASN A 325 -20.55 -20.90 -13.43
C ASN A 325 -20.43 -22.25 -12.69
N GLY A 326 -19.99 -22.24 -11.42
CA GLY A 326 -19.80 -23.43 -10.61
C GLY A 326 -18.53 -24.23 -10.94
N ARG A 327 -17.60 -23.68 -11.73
CA ARG A 327 -16.37 -24.36 -12.16
C ARG A 327 -15.18 -23.97 -11.30
N PHE A 328 -14.32 -24.92 -10.97
CA PHE A 328 -13.06 -24.61 -10.28
C PHE A 328 -11.97 -24.11 -11.23
N PHE A 329 -11.87 -24.68 -12.44
CA PHE A 329 -10.84 -24.32 -13.41
C PHE A 329 -11.25 -24.65 -14.85
N GLU A 330 -10.50 -24.09 -15.80
CA GLU A 330 -10.58 -24.39 -17.22
C GLU A 330 -9.19 -24.78 -17.73
N VAL A 331 -9.15 -25.72 -18.68
CA VAL A 331 -7.91 -26.16 -19.34
C VAL A 331 -8.06 -25.94 -20.83
N GLN A 332 -7.22 -25.10 -21.41
CA GLN A 332 -7.20 -24.84 -22.85
C GLN A 332 -5.99 -25.53 -23.47
N LYS A 333 -6.24 -26.57 -24.25
CA LYS A 333 -5.23 -27.20 -25.09
C LYS A 333 -5.08 -26.40 -26.38
N ILE A 334 -3.87 -25.93 -26.66
CA ILE A 334 -3.57 -25.23 -27.92
C ILE A 334 -3.40 -26.29 -29.01
N ILE A 335 -4.25 -26.18 -30.03
CA ILE A 335 -4.19 -27.01 -31.23
C ILE A 335 -3.62 -26.09 -32.32
N GLU A 336 -2.37 -26.33 -32.71
CA GLU A 336 -1.72 -25.69 -33.85
C GLU A 336 -2.00 -26.47 -35.15
#